data_AF-A0A428PSA0-F1
#
_entry.id   AF-A0A428PSA0-F1
#
_cell.length_a   1.000
_cell.length_b   1.000
_cell.length_c   1.000
_cell.angle_alpha   90.00
_cell.angle_beta   90.00
_cell.angle_gamma   90.00
#
_symmetry.space_group_name_H-M   'P 1'
#
loop_
_entity.id
_entity.type
_entity.pdbx_description
1 polymer ?
#
loop_
_entity_poly.entity_id
_entity_poly.type
_entity_poly.pdbx_seq_one_letter_code
_entity_poly.pdbx_strand_id
1 'polypeptide(L)'
;MSSLLVNLTSLLQNAGHHVIALLSRLYELLPSWISRGSYNEQQLSIIATTTIQLLQDGRWGYLRNQFAVPLRFLLTETVLEKGWQMITATTGPIQRVGQPVISGGWFLSATVPVHFSRANLALIIQMRSSGKLIGLRVSPLFAAGLAQDWKPPPYAELGAEREVELKLGSKLEVPGILCLPREPGVFPCVIFLSGSGPCDMDSSVGSVKPFKDIALGLAQHGIASIRFDKATLKHAQKFKNSSTITVGDEYLDQANDAISQARQHSEIDPERIFIIGHSLGAAVAPYLAQTDERIRGAVLLAAPSQPLHRAYVRQLRYFASLDNEPVEAMQELIAEAEKKADAADSGQVTAAKDLPFGLPASYWDSIRELDPVGTAQKLKKPMLLLQGSRDYQVTVEDDWVEWERVLGNKDNARLRVFEGLDHCFIKGEGISTPADYDVPGNVDIEVVDDLSRWISDVGTGRSASR
;
A
#
# COMPACT_ATOMS: atom_id res chain seq x y z
N MET A 1 1.12 3.59 2.12
CA MET A 1 2.42 3.28 1.45
C MET A 1 2.36 2.27 0.32
N SER A 2 1.17 1.71 0.08
CA SER A 2 0.82 0.91 -1.09
C SER A 2 0.71 1.73 -2.40
N SER A 3 0.73 3.08 -2.37
CA SER A 3 0.83 3.95 -3.57
C SER A 3 2.25 4.12 -4.12
N LEU A 4 3.30 3.97 -3.30
CA LEU A 4 4.68 3.99 -3.79
C LEU A 4 5.12 2.63 -4.33
N LEU A 5 4.43 1.57 -3.90
CA LEU A 5 4.56 0.22 -4.41
C LEU A 5 3.56 -0.07 -5.53
N VAL A 6 3.23 0.95 -6.33
CA VAL A 6 2.76 0.74 -7.70
C VAL A 6 3.90 0.06 -8.45
N ASN A 7 3.80 -1.27 -8.53
CA ASN A 7 4.57 -2.19 -9.38
C ASN A 7 5.78 -1.53 -10.07
N LEU A 8 7.00 -1.93 -9.70
CA LEU A 8 8.16 -1.74 -10.60
C LEU A 8 7.87 -2.32 -12.01
N THR A 9 6.93 -3.26 -12.10
CA THR A 9 6.30 -3.77 -13.32
C THR A 9 5.57 -2.69 -14.15
N SER A 10 4.94 -1.67 -13.56
CA SER A 10 4.28 -0.56 -14.27
C SER A 10 5.24 0.54 -14.72
N LEU A 11 6.32 0.78 -13.97
CA LEU A 11 7.40 1.69 -14.41
C LEU A 11 8.21 1.08 -15.56
N LEU A 12 8.44 -0.24 -15.54
CA LEU A 12 9.01 -0.97 -16.68
C LEU A 12 8.05 -1.10 -17.89
N GLN A 13 6.73 -0.97 -17.68
CA GLN A 13 5.75 -0.99 -18.78
C GLN A 13 5.79 0.27 -19.65
N ASN A 14 6.06 1.45 -19.09
CA ASN A 14 6.15 2.68 -19.88
C ASN A 14 7.44 2.78 -20.72
N ALA A 15 8.49 2.03 -20.37
CA ALA A 15 9.72 1.94 -21.16
C ALA A 15 9.69 0.85 -22.27
N GLY A 16 8.56 0.17 -22.50
CA GLY A 16 8.54 -0.87 -23.53
C GLY A 16 7.26 -1.67 -23.62
N HIS A 17 6.17 -1.06 -24.05
CA HIS A 17 4.98 -1.81 -24.50
C HIS A 17 5.31 -2.78 -25.65
N HIS A 18 6.38 -2.54 -26.41
CA HIS A 18 6.89 -3.49 -27.41
C HIS A 18 7.85 -4.54 -26.85
N VAL A 19 8.47 -4.32 -25.69
CA VAL A 19 9.44 -5.26 -25.09
C VAL A 19 8.73 -6.27 -24.19
N ILE A 20 7.72 -5.85 -23.41
CA ILE A 20 6.97 -6.73 -22.51
C ILE A 20 5.98 -7.63 -23.26
N ALA A 21 5.32 -7.12 -24.30
CA ALA A 21 4.45 -7.94 -25.17
C ALA A 21 5.24 -8.94 -26.03
N LEU A 22 6.50 -8.63 -26.34
CA LEU A 22 7.41 -9.55 -27.02
C LEU A 22 7.99 -10.59 -26.04
N LEU A 23 8.29 -10.20 -24.80
CA LEU A 23 8.69 -11.13 -23.75
C LEU A 23 7.56 -12.11 -23.41
N SER A 24 6.32 -11.64 -23.21
CA SER A 24 5.18 -12.53 -22.95
C SER A 24 4.85 -13.46 -24.12
N ARG A 25 5.00 -13.02 -25.38
CA ARG A 25 4.89 -13.90 -26.56
C ARG A 25 6.08 -14.85 -26.73
N LEU A 26 7.28 -14.48 -26.28
CA LEU A 26 8.42 -15.40 -26.16
C LEU A 26 8.21 -16.43 -25.03
N TYR A 27 7.49 -16.07 -23.96
CA TYR A 27 7.10 -16.97 -22.86
C TYR A 27 6.15 -18.10 -23.32
N GLU A 28 5.24 -17.83 -24.27
CA GLU A 28 4.34 -18.86 -24.84
C GLU A 28 5.05 -19.85 -25.79
N LEU A 29 6.25 -19.51 -26.29
CA LEU A 29 7.06 -20.35 -27.19
C LEU A 29 8.13 -21.18 -26.45
N LEU A 30 8.26 -21.03 -25.13
CA LEU A 30 9.24 -21.73 -24.28
C LEU A 30 8.88 -23.14 -23.75
N PRO A 31 7.76 -23.83 -24.07
CA PRO A 31 7.48 -25.15 -23.49
C PRO A 31 8.48 -26.27 -23.83
N SER A 32 9.34 -26.12 -24.86
CA SER A 32 10.24 -27.19 -25.31
C SER A 32 11.67 -27.15 -24.74
N TRP A 33 12.01 -26.22 -23.84
CA TRP A 33 13.39 -25.97 -23.40
C TRP A 33 13.66 -26.15 -21.89
N ILE A 34 12.66 -26.60 -21.12
CA ILE A 34 12.75 -26.71 -19.67
C ILE A 34 13.10 -28.16 -19.30
N SER A 35 14.39 -28.50 -19.26
CA SER A 35 14.82 -29.72 -18.58
C SER A 35 14.80 -29.48 -17.07
N ARG A 36 14.11 -30.33 -16.30
CA ARG A 36 14.36 -30.54 -14.86
C ARG A 36 15.75 -31.18 -14.69
N GLY A 37 16.81 -30.42 -14.95
CA GLY A 37 18.18 -30.86 -14.69
C GLY A 37 18.49 -30.76 -13.20
N SER A 38 19.34 -31.64 -12.69
CA SER A 38 19.99 -31.45 -11.38
C SER A 38 20.71 -30.10 -11.37
N TYR A 39 20.48 -29.27 -10.35
CA TYR A 39 21.14 -27.98 -10.18
C TYR A 39 21.96 -27.96 -8.91
N ASN A 40 23.07 -27.22 -8.92
CA ASN A 40 23.92 -27.01 -7.75
C ASN A 40 23.52 -25.68 -7.10
N GLU A 41 22.92 -25.75 -5.90
CA GLU A 41 22.47 -24.58 -5.16
C GLU A 41 23.61 -23.60 -4.86
N GLN A 42 24.79 -24.10 -4.50
CA GLN A 42 25.96 -23.25 -4.22
C GLN A 42 26.39 -22.48 -5.47
N GLN A 43 26.37 -23.12 -6.63
CA GLN A 43 26.67 -22.45 -7.90
C GLN A 43 25.63 -21.37 -8.23
N LEU A 44 24.34 -21.65 -8.04
CA LEU A 44 23.27 -20.67 -8.27
C LEU A 44 23.37 -19.49 -7.29
N SER A 45 23.72 -19.74 -6.02
CA SER A 45 23.98 -18.70 -5.04
C SER A 45 25.16 -17.80 -5.44
N ILE A 46 26.25 -18.38 -5.98
CA ILE A 46 27.39 -17.60 -6.50
C ILE A 46 26.98 -16.73 -7.69
N ILE A 47 26.17 -17.26 -8.61
CA ILE A 47 25.66 -16.48 -9.75
C ILE A 47 24.78 -15.32 -9.26
N ALA A 48 23.93 -15.58 -8.28
CA ALA A 48 23.05 -14.58 -7.70
C ALA A 48 23.83 -13.44 -7.04
N THR A 49 24.79 -13.75 -6.16
CA THR A 49 25.64 -12.74 -5.51
C THR A 49 26.52 -12.00 -6.51
N THR A 50 27.08 -12.68 -7.50
CA THR A 50 27.84 -12.04 -8.60
C THR A 50 26.96 -11.08 -9.39
N THR A 51 25.71 -11.45 -9.67
CA THR A 51 24.76 -10.58 -10.40
C THR A 51 24.51 -9.28 -9.63
N ILE A 52 24.35 -9.36 -8.31
CA ILE A 52 24.16 -8.19 -7.44
C ILE A 52 25.43 -7.34 -7.39
N GLN A 53 26.61 -7.96 -7.29
CA GLN A 53 27.88 -7.23 -7.35
C GLN A 53 28.03 -6.46 -8.67
N LEU A 54 27.68 -7.08 -9.81
CA LEU A 54 27.74 -6.41 -11.11
C LEU A 54 26.75 -5.23 -11.22
N LEU A 55 25.57 -5.33 -10.58
CA LEU A 55 24.63 -4.21 -10.47
C LEU A 55 25.21 -3.08 -9.62
N GLN A 56 25.78 -3.41 -8.47
CA GLN A 56 26.37 -2.46 -7.54
C GLN A 56 27.58 -1.72 -8.15
N ASP A 57 28.42 -2.42 -8.91
CA ASP A 57 29.63 -1.87 -9.53
C ASP A 57 29.35 -1.20 -10.89
N GLY A 58 28.10 -1.16 -11.36
CA GLY A 58 27.74 -0.58 -12.66
C GLY A 58 28.38 -1.31 -13.85
N ARG A 59 28.63 -2.63 -13.74
CA ARG A 59 29.34 -3.42 -14.76
C ARG A 59 28.36 -3.98 -15.80
N TRP A 60 27.68 -3.08 -16.50
CA TRP A 60 26.54 -3.38 -17.40
C TRP A 60 26.87 -4.39 -18.51
N GLY A 61 27.99 -4.23 -19.21
CA GLY A 61 28.40 -5.19 -20.25
C GLY A 61 28.63 -6.61 -19.71
N TYR A 62 29.20 -6.73 -18.51
CA TYR A 62 29.40 -8.02 -17.85
C TYR A 62 28.08 -8.63 -17.40
N LEU A 63 27.19 -7.83 -16.82
CA LEU A 63 25.85 -8.24 -16.41
C LEU A 63 25.04 -8.72 -17.62
N ARG A 64 25.02 -7.94 -18.71
CA ARG A 64 24.37 -8.29 -19.97
C ARG A 64 24.85 -9.64 -20.51
N ASN A 65 26.14 -9.94 -20.41
CA ASN A 65 26.72 -11.22 -20.84
C ASN A 65 26.31 -12.43 -19.96
N GLN A 66 25.75 -12.20 -18.78
CA GLN A 66 25.15 -13.26 -17.95
C GLN A 66 23.77 -13.70 -18.47
N PHE A 67 23.05 -12.83 -19.19
CA PHE A 67 21.76 -13.18 -19.77
C PHE A 67 21.88 -14.16 -20.94
N ALA A 68 20.83 -14.96 -21.13
CA ALA A 68 20.66 -15.78 -22.33
C ALA A 68 20.68 -14.91 -23.59
N VAL A 69 21.30 -15.41 -24.67
CA VAL A 69 21.56 -14.63 -25.90
C VAL A 69 20.33 -13.89 -26.44
N PRO A 70 19.12 -14.49 -26.53
CA PRO A 70 17.95 -13.77 -27.03
C PRO A 70 17.59 -12.52 -26.21
N LEU A 71 17.80 -12.56 -24.89
CA LEU A 71 17.47 -11.44 -24.00
C LEU A 71 18.48 -10.29 -24.10
N ARG A 72 19.72 -10.55 -24.55
CA ARG A 72 20.74 -9.51 -24.69
C ARG A 72 20.40 -8.46 -25.75
N PHE A 73 19.52 -8.80 -26.68
CA PHE A 73 19.02 -7.84 -27.68
C PHE A 73 17.99 -6.87 -27.09
N LEU A 74 17.27 -7.28 -26.03
CA LEU A 74 16.28 -6.45 -25.35
C LEU A 74 16.89 -5.69 -24.16
N LEU A 75 17.79 -6.36 -23.42
CA LEU A 75 18.48 -5.82 -22.26
C LEU A 75 19.81 -5.20 -22.70
N THR A 76 19.75 -4.01 -23.27
CA THR A 76 20.94 -3.19 -23.55
C THR A 76 21.57 -2.69 -22.24
N GLU A 77 22.82 -2.26 -22.29
CA GLU A 77 23.51 -1.70 -21.12
C GLU A 77 22.75 -0.49 -20.55
N THR A 78 22.28 0.40 -21.42
CA THR A 78 21.45 1.55 -21.03
C THR A 78 20.13 1.15 -20.36
N VAL A 79 19.47 0.08 -20.82
CA VAL A 79 18.23 -0.40 -20.20
C VAL A 79 18.50 -0.94 -18.79
N LEU A 80 19.58 -1.70 -18.62
CA LEU A 80 19.99 -2.23 -17.31
C LEU A 80 20.39 -1.11 -16.35
N GLU A 81 21.16 -0.14 -16.83
CA GLU A 81 21.60 1.03 -16.08
C GLU A 81 20.42 1.87 -15.60
N LYS A 82 19.56 2.32 -16.53
CA LYS A 82 18.39 3.16 -16.18
C LYS A 82 17.43 2.42 -15.25
N GLY A 83 17.22 1.12 -15.47
CA GLY A 83 16.39 0.30 -14.60
C GLY A 83 16.93 0.24 -13.16
N TRP A 84 18.25 0.05 -13.01
CA TRP A 84 18.89 0.01 -11.70
C TRP A 84 18.96 1.39 -11.01
N GLN A 85 19.24 2.44 -11.78
CA GLN A 85 19.21 3.82 -11.29
C GLN A 85 17.82 4.19 -10.76
N MET A 86 16.75 3.78 -11.43
CA MET A 86 15.38 4.03 -10.96
C MET A 86 15.09 3.36 -9.61
N ILE A 87 15.59 2.13 -9.40
CA ILE A 87 15.45 1.43 -8.12
C ILE A 87 16.23 2.19 -7.04
N THR A 88 17.53 2.39 -7.26
CA THR A 88 18.43 3.01 -6.28
C THR A 88 18.11 4.47 -6.00
N ALA A 89 17.50 5.19 -6.94
CA ALA A 89 17.01 6.55 -6.74
C ALA A 89 15.92 6.63 -5.66
N THR A 90 15.08 5.60 -5.50
CA THR A 90 13.99 5.58 -4.50
C THR A 90 14.36 4.82 -3.23
N THR A 91 15.23 3.82 -3.32
CA THR A 91 15.62 2.97 -2.17
C THR A 91 16.94 3.37 -1.53
N GLY A 92 17.77 4.14 -2.23
CA GLY A 92 19.13 4.50 -1.83
C GLY A 92 20.15 3.42 -2.20
N PRO A 93 21.42 3.59 -1.80
CA PRO A 93 22.47 2.59 -2.02
C PRO A 93 22.23 1.29 -1.24
N ILE A 94 22.79 0.19 -1.76
CA ILE A 94 22.84 -1.08 -1.04
C ILE A 94 23.74 -0.93 0.20
N GLN A 95 23.22 -1.33 1.35
CA GLN A 95 23.97 -1.43 2.60
C GLN A 95 24.37 -2.87 2.93
N ARG A 96 23.49 -3.83 2.65
CA ARG A 96 23.72 -5.25 2.95
C ARG A 96 23.00 -6.16 1.97
N VAL A 97 23.67 -7.24 1.57
CA VAL A 97 23.08 -8.34 0.78
C VAL A 97 22.92 -9.55 1.68
N GLY A 98 21.72 -10.10 1.79
CA GLY A 98 21.46 -11.31 2.57
C GLY A 98 21.71 -12.60 1.78
N GLN A 99 21.44 -13.74 2.40
CA GLN A 99 21.68 -15.05 1.79
C GLN A 99 20.63 -15.37 0.71
N PRO A 100 21.03 -15.85 -0.48
CA PRO A 100 20.09 -16.31 -1.50
C PRO A 100 19.26 -17.51 -1.05
N VAL A 101 17.94 -17.44 -1.26
CA VAL A 101 17.04 -18.59 -1.15
C VAL A 101 16.83 -19.18 -2.54
N ILE A 102 17.28 -20.42 -2.75
CA ILE A 102 17.15 -21.11 -4.04
C ILE A 102 15.82 -21.86 -4.08
N SER A 103 15.11 -21.75 -5.20
CA SER A 103 13.88 -22.50 -5.45
C SER A 103 13.91 -23.14 -6.84
N GLY A 104 13.58 -24.43 -6.90
CA GLY A 104 13.42 -25.20 -8.13
C GLY A 104 11.95 -25.36 -8.50
N GLY A 105 11.39 -24.39 -9.24
CA GLY A 105 10.03 -24.45 -9.77
C GLY A 105 10.00 -24.61 -11.29
N TRP A 106 9.05 -23.95 -11.97
CA TRP A 106 9.03 -23.82 -13.44
C TRP A 106 10.33 -23.19 -13.98
N PHE A 107 10.96 -22.33 -13.18
CA PHE A 107 12.28 -21.77 -13.41
C PHE A 107 13.15 -22.01 -12.17
N LEU A 108 14.47 -22.11 -12.34
CA LEU A 108 15.40 -22.02 -11.22
C LEU A 108 15.49 -20.56 -10.82
N SER A 109 15.23 -20.24 -9.56
CA SER A 109 15.29 -18.87 -9.05
C SER A 109 16.13 -18.77 -7.79
N ALA A 110 16.95 -17.73 -7.72
CA ALA A 110 17.52 -17.24 -6.48
C ALA A 110 16.77 -15.97 -6.05
N THR A 111 16.15 -16.02 -4.88
CA THR A 111 15.51 -14.86 -4.25
C THR A 111 16.46 -14.33 -3.18
N VAL A 112 16.99 -13.13 -3.37
CA VAL A 112 18.01 -12.55 -2.50
C VAL A 112 17.45 -11.31 -1.79
N PRO A 113 17.37 -11.28 -0.45
CA PRO A 113 17.02 -10.07 0.27
C PRO A 113 18.19 -9.06 0.18
N VAL A 114 17.88 -7.83 -0.21
CA VAL A 114 18.83 -6.72 -0.35
C VAL A 114 18.32 -5.56 0.48
N HIS A 115 19.15 -5.10 1.40
CA HIS A 115 18.89 -3.99 2.30
C HIS A 115 19.52 -2.74 1.72
N PHE A 116 18.68 -1.79 1.32
CA PHE A 116 19.09 -0.45 0.89
C PHE A 116 18.93 0.51 2.06
N SER A 117 19.50 1.71 1.95
CA SER A 117 19.46 2.70 3.03
C SER A 117 18.07 3.20 3.40
N ARG A 118 17.07 3.09 2.50
CA ARG A 118 15.69 3.56 2.73
C ARG A 118 14.63 2.46 2.66
N ALA A 119 14.95 1.29 2.09
CA ALA A 119 13.98 0.22 1.87
C ALA A 119 14.66 -1.16 1.82
N ASN A 120 13.92 -2.23 2.10
CA ASN A 120 14.39 -3.59 1.85
C ASN A 120 13.58 -4.23 0.73
N LEU A 121 14.28 -4.86 -0.23
CA LEU A 121 13.65 -5.52 -1.37
C LEU A 121 14.27 -6.89 -1.61
N ALA A 122 13.54 -7.77 -2.28
CA ALA A 122 14.05 -9.03 -2.80
C ALA A 122 14.43 -8.86 -4.28
N LEU A 123 15.67 -9.20 -4.62
CA LEU A 123 16.10 -9.41 -6.00
C LEU A 123 15.84 -10.87 -6.37
N ILE A 124 15.01 -11.09 -7.38
CA ILE A 124 14.62 -12.42 -7.84
C ILE A 124 15.27 -12.65 -9.19
N ILE A 125 16.24 -13.55 -9.18
CA ILE A 125 17.13 -13.84 -10.28
C ILE A 125 16.74 -15.21 -10.83
N GLN A 126 16.16 -15.23 -12.03
CA GLN A 126 15.74 -16.44 -12.71
C GLN A 126 16.82 -16.91 -13.67
N MET A 127 17.09 -18.21 -13.66
CA MET A 127 18.23 -18.83 -14.34
C MET A 127 17.82 -20.12 -15.06
N ARG A 128 18.59 -20.47 -16.09
CA ARG A 128 18.62 -21.84 -16.63
C ARG A 128 19.52 -22.73 -15.76
N SER A 129 19.43 -24.05 -15.94
CA SER A 129 20.37 -25.00 -15.33
C SER A 129 21.83 -24.74 -15.71
N SER A 130 22.08 -24.10 -16.85
CA SER A 130 23.42 -23.65 -17.27
C SER A 130 23.95 -22.42 -16.51
N GLY A 131 23.15 -21.83 -15.63
CA GLY A 131 23.48 -20.59 -14.90
C GLY A 131 23.24 -19.29 -15.68
N LYS A 132 22.76 -19.35 -16.93
CA LYS A 132 22.43 -18.14 -17.69
C LYS A 132 21.14 -17.50 -17.19
N LEU A 133 21.18 -16.18 -17.00
CA LEU A 133 20.03 -15.40 -16.54
C LEU A 133 18.94 -15.37 -17.61
N ILE A 134 17.71 -15.59 -17.18
CA ILE A 134 16.50 -15.49 -18.01
C ILE A 134 15.49 -14.49 -17.44
N GLY A 135 15.73 -13.97 -16.23
CA GLY A 135 14.92 -12.93 -15.63
C GLY A 135 15.63 -12.30 -14.45
N LEU A 136 15.40 -11.00 -14.28
CA LEU A 136 15.81 -10.23 -13.11
C LEU A 136 14.61 -9.34 -12.75
N ARG A 137 14.08 -9.50 -11.55
CA ARG A 137 12.99 -8.66 -11.05
C ARG A 137 13.24 -8.26 -9.60
N VAL A 138 12.65 -7.15 -9.21
CA VAL A 138 12.66 -6.67 -7.83
C VAL A 138 11.25 -6.80 -7.26
N SER A 139 11.14 -7.20 -6.00
CA SER A 139 9.88 -7.39 -5.29
C SER A 139 10.02 -6.89 -3.86
N PRO A 140 8.95 -6.40 -3.21
CA PRO A 140 8.95 -6.25 -1.75
C PRO A 140 9.27 -7.58 -1.06
N LEU A 141 9.89 -7.51 0.13
CA LEU A 141 10.25 -8.71 0.89
C LEU A 141 9.02 -9.57 1.22
N PHE A 142 7.92 -8.96 1.64
CA PHE A 142 6.69 -9.70 1.99
C PHE A 142 6.13 -10.48 0.79
N ALA A 143 6.07 -9.84 -0.38
CA ALA A 143 5.60 -10.48 -1.62
C ALA A 143 6.55 -11.57 -2.13
N ALA A 144 7.81 -11.54 -1.70
CA ALA A 144 8.80 -12.57 -1.97
C ALA A 144 8.85 -13.69 -0.90
N GLY A 145 8.03 -13.61 0.15
CA GLY A 145 8.05 -14.56 1.27
C GLY A 145 9.31 -14.45 2.15
N LEU A 146 9.93 -13.26 2.17
CA LEU A 146 11.17 -12.97 2.92
C LEU A 146 11.00 -11.90 3.99
N ALA A 147 9.81 -11.30 4.14
CA ALA A 147 9.56 -10.39 5.26
C ALA A 147 9.54 -11.16 6.58
N GLN A 148 9.86 -10.47 7.68
CA GLN A 148 9.63 -11.04 8.99
C GLN A 148 8.13 -11.24 9.21
N ASP A 149 7.75 -12.30 9.91
CA ASP A 149 6.35 -12.52 10.25
C ASP A 149 5.84 -11.41 11.17
N TRP A 150 4.58 -11.02 10.94
CA TRP A 150 3.86 -10.15 11.87
C TRP A 150 3.80 -10.80 13.25
N LYS A 151 3.93 -9.99 14.29
CA LYS A 151 3.78 -10.38 15.69
C LYS A 151 2.51 -9.74 16.26
N PRO A 152 1.72 -10.49 17.06
CA PRO A 152 0.52 -9.94 17.68
C PRO A 152 0.87 -8.77 18.63
N PRO A 153 0.02 -7.75 18.70
CA PRO A 153 0.22 -6.65 19.64
C PRO A 153 0.18 -7.15 21.08
N PRO A 154 0.94 -6.51 22.00
CA PRO A 154 0.97 -6.90 23.42
C PRO A 154 -0.37 -6.67 24.13
N TYR A 155 -1.19 -5.77 23.59
CA TYR A 155 -2.55 -5.53 24.05
C TYR A 155 -3.56 -6.49 23.43
N ALA A 156 -3.17 -7.40 22.52
CA ALA A 156 -4.05 -8.40 21.92
C ALA A 156 -3.84 -9.79 22.54
N GLU A 157 -4.83 -10.31 23.29
CA GLU A 157 -4.91 -11.73 23.61
C GLU A 157 -5.45 -12.48 22.38
N LEU A 158 -4.57 -13.16 21.64
CA LEU A 158 -4.97 -13.91 20.45
C LEU A 158 -6.02 -14.97 20.78
N GLY A 159 -7.11 -14.99 20.02
CA GLY A 159 -8.24 -15.90 20.25
C GLY A 159 -9.25 -15.38 21.28
N ALA A 160 -9.10 -14.13 21.72
CA ALA A 160 -10.13 -13.38 22.45
C ALA A 160 -11.12 -12.66 21.51
N GLU A 161 -11.12 -13.01 20.24
CA GLU A 161 -12.03 -12.57 19.21
C GLU A 161 -12.67 -13.77 18.50
N ARG A 162 -13.84 -13.55 17.88
CA ARG A 162 -14.45 -14.50 16.95
C ARG A 162 -14.44 -13.89 15.56
N GLU A 163 -13.87 -14.59 14.60
CA GLU A 163 -13.87 -14.18 13.20
C GLU A 163 -14.96 -14.93 12.42
N VAL A 164 -15.75 -14.18 11.67
CA VAL A 164 -16.76 -14.70 10.75
C VAL A 164 -16.35 -14.28 9.34
N GLU A 165 -16.15 -15.25 8.45
CA GLU A 165 -15.84 -14.98 7.05
C GLU A 165 -17.03 -14.32 6.34
N LEU A 166 -16.74 -13.30 5.55
CA LEU A 166 -17.69 -12.57 4.73
C LEU A 166 -17.26 -12.61 3.26
N LYS A 167 -18.25 -12.41 2.39
CA LYS A 167 -18.07 -12.06 0.98
C LYS A 167 -18.74 -10.72 0.77
N LEU A 168 -18.01 -9.77 0.22
CA LEU A 168 -18.47 -8.38 0.10
C LEU A 168 -18.37 -7.90 -1.34
N GLY A 169 -19.37 -7.13 -1.77
CA GLY A 169 -19.43 -6.49 -3.07
C GLY A 169 -20.37 -7.21 -4.02
N SER A 170 -21.29 -6.45 -4.62
CA SER A 170 -22.31 -6.97 -5.53
C SER A 170 -21.80 -7.15 -6.96
N LYS A 171 -20.79 -6.37 -7.37
CA LYS A 171 -20.20 -6.40 -8.72
C LYS A 171 -18.81 -7.03 -8.73
N LEU A 172 -18.04 -6.76 -7.68
CA LEU A 172 -16.66 -7.22 -7.53
C LEU A 172 -16.52 -7.90 -6.16
N GLU A 173 -16.94 -9.16 -6.05
CA GLU A 173 -16.88 -9.89 -4.78
C GLU A 173 -15.43 -10.00 -4.26
N VAL A 174 -15.21 -9.69 -2.99
CA VAL A 174 -13.93 -9.83 -2.27
C VAL A 174 -14.15 -10.57 -0.95
N PRO A 175 -13.14 -11.30 -0.44
CA PRO A 175 -13.20 -11.86 0.91
C PRO A 175 -13.11 -10.73 1.96
N GLY A 176 -13.82 -10.93 3.07
CA GLY A 176 -13.72 -10.09 4.26
C GLY A 176 -13.89 -10.90 5.53
N ILE A 177 -13.67 -10.25 6.67
CA ILE A 177 -13.82 -10.81 8.00
C ILE A 177 -14.62 -9.83 8.85
N LEU A 178 -15.66 -10.34 9.51
CA LEU A 178 -16.27 -9.72 10.69
C LEU A 178 -15.56 -10.25 11.95
N CYS A 179 -14.81 -9.39 12.62
CA CYS A 179 -14.18 -9.66 13.90
C CYS A 179 -15.09 -9.17 15.03
N LEU A 180 -15.51 -10.10 15.88
CA LEU A 180 -16.41 -9.88 17.02
C LEU A 180 -15.64 -10.04 18.33
N PRO A 181 -16.03 -9.30 19.40
CA PRO A 181 -15.60 -9.61 20.75
C PRO A 181 -15.90 -11.09 21.13
N ARG A 182 -15.06 -11.66 22.00
CA ARG A 182 -15.18 -13.07 22.45
C ARG A 182 -16.58 -13.38 22.97
N GLU A 183 -17.02 -12.61 23.95
CA GLU A 183 -18.28 -12.82 24.63
C GLU A 183 -19.45 -12.42 23.73
N PRO A 184 -20.56 -13.16 23.72
CA PRO A 184 -21.75 -12.77 22.96
C PRO A 184 -22.31 -11.42 23.43
N GLY A 185 -22.81 -10.62 22.49
CA GLY A 185 -23.39 -9.32 22.80
C GLY A 185 -23.87 -8.58 21.55
N VAL A 186 -24.30 -7.33 21.74
CA VAL A 186 -24.67 -6.43 20.66
C VAL A 186 -23.68 -5.26 20.67
N PHE A 187 -22.82 -5.22 19.65
CA PHE A 187 -21.64 -4.36 19.63
C PHE A 187 -21.77 -3.25 18.60
N PRO A 188 -21.21 -2.05 18.86
CA PRO A 188 -20.92 -1.11 17.79
C PRO A 188 -19.95 -1.77 16.79
N CYS A 189 -20.02 -1.39 15.52
CA CYS A 189 -19.21 -1.98 14.45
C CYS A 189 -18.47 -0.91 13.66
N VAL A 190 -17.19 -1.14 13.37
CA VAL A 190 -16.39 -0.31 12.46
C VAL A 190 -16.18 -1.02 11.13
N ILE A 191 -16.31 -0.30 10.02
CA ILE A 191 -15.95 -0.79 8.68
C ILE A 191 -14.66 -0.10 8.26
N PHE A 192 -13.64 -0.89 7.91
CA PHE A 192 -12.33 -0.39 7.53
C PHE A 192 -12.20 -0.12 6.02
N LEU A 193 -11.62 1.02 5.65
CA LEU A 193 -11.27 1.37 4.27
C LEU A 193 -9.74 1.57 4.17
N SER A 194 -9.06 0.63 3.51
CA SER A 194 -7.60 0.64 3.41
C SER A 194 -7.08 1.77 2.53
N GLY A 195 -5.77 2.05 2.61
CA GLY A 195 -5.12 3.07 1.80
C GLY A 195 -5.07 2.80 0.30
N SER A 196 -4.27 3.58 -0.42
CA SER A 196 -4.13 3.57 -1.87
C SER A 196 -3.64 2.23 -2.45
N GLY A 197 -4.04 1.86 -3.67
CA GLY A 197 -3.53 0.66 -4.35
C GLY A 197 -4.11 -0.67 -3.83
N PRO A 198 -3.56 -1.81 -4.28
CA PRO A 198 -3.99 -3.14 -3.83
C PRO A 198 -3.59 -3.40 -2.38
N CYS A 199 -4.59 -3.58 -1.50
CA CYS A 199 -4.39 -3.89 -0.08
C CYS A 199 -5.24 -5.12 0.29
N ASP A 200 -4.70 -5.96 1.17
CA ASP A 200 -5.48 -7.01 1.83
C ASP A 200 -6.30 -6.43 2.99
N MET A 201 -7.16 -7.28 3.57
CA MET A 201 -7.99 -6.91 4.73
C MET A 201 -7.21 -6.55 6.00
N ASP A 202 -5.96 -6.98 6.11
CA ASP A 202 -5.08 -6.66 7.25
C ASP A 202 -4.37 -5.30 7.06
N SER A 203 -4.49 -4.70 5.87
CA SER A 203 -3.69 -3.56 5.41
C SER A 203 -2.18 -3.83 5.52
N SER A 204 -1.78 -5.05 5.18
CA SER A 204 -0.41 -5.54 5.32
C SER A 204 0.59 -4.71 4.53
N VAL A 205 1.63 -4.23 5.21
CA VAL A 205 2.80 -3.59 4.60
C VAL A 205 4.05 -4.12 5.29
N GLY A 206 4.93 -4.78 4.53
CA GLY A 206 6.10 -5.43 5.14
C GLY A 206 5.69 -6.46 6.20
N SER A 207 6.12 -6.24 7.43
CA SER A 207 5.87 -7.06 8.62
C SER A 207 4.76 -6.52 9.52
N VAL A 208 4.06 -5.45 9.11
CA VAL A 208 3.05 -4.78 9.93
C VAL A 208 1.65 -4.95 9.36
N LYS A 209 0.64 -4.98 10.23
CA LYS A 209 -0.77 -5.25 9.89
C LYS A 209 -1.72 -4.30 10.63
N PRO A 210 -1.70 -2.99 10.32
CA PRO A 210 -2.35 -1.98 11.14
C PRO A 210 -3.85 -2.19 11.32
N PHE A 211 -4.58 -2.69 10.32
CA PHE A 211 -6.02 -2.94 10.49
C PHE A 211 -6.29 -4.17 11.34
N LYS A 212 -5.46 -5.20 11.25
CA LYS A 212 -5.55 -6.35 12.15
C LYS A 212 -5.25 -5.94 13.59
N ASP A 213 -4.20 -5.17 13.80
CA ASP A 213 -3.80 -4.66 15.12
C ASP A 213 -4.92 -3.83 15.78
N ILE A 214 -5.56 -2.93 15.02
CA ILE A 214 -6.68 -2.13 15.52
C ILE A 214 -7.90 -3.02 15.77
N ALA A 215 -8.24 -3.94 14.86
CA ALA A 215 -9.39 -4.83 15.04
C ALA A 215 -9.28 -5.70 16.29
N LEU A 216 -8.10 -6.27 16.55
CA LEU A 216 -7.84 -7.05 17.77
C LEU A 216 -7.97 -6.21 19.03
N GLY A 217 -7.44 -4.98 19.02
CA GLY A 217 -7.58 -4.05 20.13
C GLY A 217 -9.04 -3.65 20.37
N LEU A 218 -9.77 -3.27 19.31
CA LEU A 218 -11.18 -2.89 19.39
C LEU A 218 -12.07 -4.03 19.90
N ALA A 219 -11.80 -5.28 19.51
CA ALA A 219 -12.55 -6.43 19.99
C ALA A 219 -12.48 -6.56 21.53
N GLN A 220 -11.35 -6.24 22.14
CA GLN A 220 -11.20 -6.23 23.61
C GLN A 220 -11.97 -5.10 24.29
N HIS A 221 -12.24 -4.01 23.58
CA HIS A 221 -13.07 -2.93 24.05
C HIS A 221 -14.56 -3.11 23.70
N GLY A 222 -14.96 -4.32 23.28
CA GLY A 222 -16.36 -4.62 22.96
C GLY A 222 -16.83 -3.92 21.68
N ILE A 223 -15.94 -3.72 20.71
CA ILE A 223 -16.24 -3.09 19.43
C ILE A 223 -15.94 -4.12 18.32
N ALA A 224 -16.95 -4.43 17.53
CA ALA A 224 -16.80 -5.30 16.38
C ALA A 224 -16.18 -4.54 15.19
N SER A 225 -15.61 -5.27 14.24
CA SER A 225 -15.07 -4.66 13.03
C SER A 225 -15.22 -5.52 11.79
N ILE A 226 -15.38 -4.88 10.63
CA ILE A 226 -15.33 -5.54 9.32
C ILE A 226 -14.13 -5.02 8.54
N ARG A 227 -13.32 -5.97 8.07
CA ARG A 227 -12.13 -5.74 7.24
C ARG A 227 -12.26 -6.57 5.97
N PHE A 228 -11.72 -6.08 4.85
CA PHE A 228 -11.86 -6.78 3.57
C PHE A 228 -10.74 -6.47 2.59
N ASP A 229 -10.47 -7.42 1.70
CA ASP A 229 -9.52 -7.25 0.62
C ASP A 229 -10.05 -6.20 -0.36
N LYS A 230 -9.19 -5.31 -0.85
CA LYS A 230 -9.64 -4.36 -1.88
C LYS A 230 -9.94 -5.06 -3.19
N ALA A 231 -10.93 -4.53 -3.91
CA ALA A 231 -11.25 -4.99 -5.26
C ALA A 231 -10.04 -4.87 -6.20
N THR A 232 -9.17 -3.88 -5.99
CA THR A 232 -7.90 -3.69 -6.72
C THR A 232 -6.88 -4.80 -6.47
N LEU A 233 -6.96 -5.51 -5.34
CA LEU A 233 -6.16 -6.71 -5.05
C LEU A 233 -6.74 -7.94 -5.72
N LYS A 234 -8.01 -8.27 -5.41
CA LYS A 234 -8.66 -9.49 -5.91
C LYS A 234 -8.89 -9.49 -7.41
N HIS A 235 -9.24 -8.33 -7.97
CA HIS A 235 -9.62 -8.14 -9.38
C HIS A 235 -8.58 -7.30 -10.14
N ALA A 236 -7.29 -7.40 -9.77
CA ALA A 236 -6.22 -6.56 -10.29
C ALA A 236 -6.18 -6.46 -11.83
N GLN A 237 -6.45 -7.56 -12.56
CA GLN A 237 -6.46 -7.53 -14.03
C GLN A 237 -7.61 -6.71 -14.61
N LYS A 238 -8.78 -6.73 -13.97
CA LYS A 238 -9.93 -5.93 -14.41
C LYS A 238 -9.65 -4.43 -14.22
N PHE A 239 -9.02 -4.06 -13.10
CA PHE A 239 -8.60 -2.68 -12.87
C PHE A 239 -7.51 -2.24 -13.84
N LYS A 240 -6.50 -3.08 -14.10
CA LYS A 240 -5.41 -2.77 -15.03
C LYS A 240 -5.89 -2.58 -16.48
N ASN A 241 -6.89 -3.33 -16.91
CA ASN A 241 -7.38 -3.30 -18.29
C ASN A 241 -8.53 -2.32 -18.51
N SER A 242 -9.00 -1.64 -17.46
CA SER A 242 -10.12 -0.72 -17.56
C SER A 242 -9.65 0.70 -17.85
N SER A 243 -10.32 1.35 -18.81
CA SER A 243 -10.16 2.77 -19.09
C SER A 243 -11.20 3.65 -18.37
N THR A 244 -12.08 3.05 -17.57
CA THR A 244 -13.23 3.73 -16.95
C THR A 244 -13.40 3.44 -15.47
N ILE A 245 -12.38 2.90 -14.79
CA ILE A 245 -12.44 2.69 -13.33
C ILE A 245 -12.49 4.02 -12.60
N THR A 246 -13.28 4.05 -11.53
CA THR A 246 -13.41 5.18 -10.62
C THR A 246 -12.95 4.80 -9.21
N VAL A 247 -12.75 5.80 -8.34
CA VAL A 247 -12.59 5.56 -6.90
C VAL A 247 -13.82 4.88 -6.30
N GLY A 248 -15.00 5.09 -6.90
CA GLY A 248 -16.24 4.41 -6.54
C GLY A 248 -16.15 2.89 -6.70
N ASP A 249 -15.59 2.42 -7.81
CA ASP A 249 -15.38 0.99 -8.07
C ASP A 249 -14.34 0.37 -7.12
N GLU A 250 -13.45 1.18 -6.56
CA GLU A 250 -12.40 0.75 -5.63
C GLU A 250 -12.90 0.57 -4.19
N TYR A 251 -13.90 1.36 -3.76
CA TYR A 251 -14.33 1.42 -2.35
C TYR A 251 -15.83 1.20 -2.12
N LEU A 252 -16.71 1.80 -2.92
CA LEU A 252 -18.10 2.02 -2.51
C LEU A 252 -18.96 0.75 -2.56
N ASP A 253 -18.74 -0.16 -3.51
CA ASP A 253 -19.53 -1.40 -3.61
C ASP A 253 -19.34 -2.29 -2.37
N GLN A 254 -18.08 -2.58 -2.02
CA GLN A 254 -17.74 -3.42 -0.88
C GLN A 254 -18.07 -2.75 0.45
N ALA A 255 -17.83 -1.43 0.58
CA ALA A 255 -18.18 -0.70 1.80
C ALA A 255 -19.70 -0.69 2.04
N ASN A 256 -20.52 -0.44 1.01
CA ASN A 256 -21.97 -0.45 1.14
C ASN A 256 -22.52 -1.83 1.49
N ASP A 257 -21.95 -2.89 0.93
CA ASP A 257 -22.34 -4.26 1.27
C ASP A 257 -21.91 -4.62 2.71
N ALA A 258 -20.71 -4.23 3.13
CA ALA A 258 -20.25 -4.39 4.51
C ALA A 258 -21.16 -3.71 5.53
N ILE A 259 -21.59 -2.47 5.26
CA ILE A 259 -22.57 -1.75 6.09
C ILE A 259 -23.90 -2.51 6.14
N SER A 260 -24.35 -3.03 5.01
CA SER A 260 -25.63 -3.75 4.91
C SER A 260 -25.59 -5.07 5.70
N GLN A 261 -24.52 -5.85 5.55
CA GLN A 261 -24.32 -7.10 6.28
C GLN A 261 -24.13 -6.85 7.78
N ALA A 262 -23.38 -5.79 8.17
CA ALA A 262 -23.26 -5.39 9.57
C ALA A 262 -24.63 -5.12 10.21
N ARG A 263 -25.51 -4.34 9.55
CA ARG A 263 -26.86 -4.05 10.08
C ARG A 263 -27.75 -5.28 10.23
N GLN A 264 -27.51 -6.33 9.44
CA GLN A 264 -28.31 -7.56 9.45
C GLN A 264 -27.76 -8.59 10.44
N HIS A 265 -26.52 -8.43 10.92
CA HIS A 265 -25.90 -9.34 11.86
C HIS A 265 -26.45 -9.14 13.28
N SER A 266 -26.94 -10.21 13.91
CA SER A 266 -27.63 -10.18 15.21
C SER A 266 -26.78 -9.67 16.38
N GLU A 267 -25.46 -9.75 16.26
CA GLU A 267 -24.51 -9.29 17.29
C GLU A 267 -24.00 -7.87 17.05
N ILE A 268 -24.51 -7.18 16.03
CA ILE A 268 -24.14 -5.80 15.71
C ILE A 268 -25.31 -4.87 16.00
N ASP A 269 -25.01 -3.74 16.62
CA ASP A 269 -25.94 -2.65 16.80
C ASP A 269 -26.11 -1.88 15.47
N PRO A 270 -27.28 -1.95 14.81
CA PRO A 270 -27.46 -1.32 13.50
C PRO A 270 -27.35 0.22 13.55
N GLU A 271 -27.52 0.84 14.71
CA GLU A 271 -27.48 2.30 14.88
C GLU A 271 -26.09 2.82 15.28
N ARG A 272 -25.13 1.92 15.52
CA ARG A 272 -23.75 2.24 15.90
C ARG A 272 -22.73 1.64 14.92
N ILE A 273 -22.89 1.98 13.64
CA ILE A 273 -21.93 1.65 12.59
C ILE A 273 -21.04 2.85 12.27
N PHE A 274 -19.74 2.65 12.22
CA PHE A 274 -18.74 3.68 11.97
C PHE A 274 -17.86 3.29 10.78
N ILE A 275 -17.25 4.28 10.14
CA ILE A 275 -16.23 4.06 9.10
C ILE A 275 -14.87 4.49 9.62
N ILE A 276 -13.86 3.66 9.44
CA ILE A 276 -12.45 4.03 9.66
C ILE A 276 -11.75 3.98 8.31
N GLY A 277 -11.31 5.13 7.82
CA GLY A 277 -10.48 5.21 6.61
C GLY A 277 -9.02 5.48 6.96
N HIS A 278 -8.10 4.81 6.25
CA HIS A 278 -6.66 5.09 6.33
C HIS A 278 -6.12 5.63 5.01
N SER A 279 -5.28 6.68 5.06
CA SER A 279 -4.66 7.25 3.86
C SER A 279 -5.73 7.58 2.79
N LEU A 280 -5.66 7.03 1.58
CA LEU A 280 -6.70 7.23 0.57
C LEU A 280 -8.11 6.81 1.02
N GLY A 281 -8.24 5.75 1.83
CA GLY A 281 -9.53 5.36 2.41
C GLY A 281 -10.09 6.43 3.37
N ALA A 282 -9.22 7.21 4.01
CA ALA A 282 -9.58 8.35 4.85
C ALA A 282 -10.13 9.53 4.03
N ALA A 283 -9.73 9.66 2.76
CA ALA A 283 -10.32 10.65 1.85
C ALA A 283 -11.73 10.24 1.39
N VAL A 284 -12.03 8.93 1.36
CA VAL A 284 -13.36 8.41 0.97
C VAL A 284 -14.34 8.40 2.15
N ALA A 285 -13.85 8.21 3.37
CA ALA A 285 -14.70 8.07 4.57
C ALA A 285 -15.68 9.24 4.80
N PRO A 286 -15.31 10.53 4.63
CA PRO A 286 -16.25 11.64 4.78
C PRO A 286 -17.41 11.59 3.79
N TYR A 287 -17.14 11.18 2.54
CA TYR A 287 -18.16 11.04 1.50
C TYR A 287 -19.17 9.95 1.85
N LEU A 288 -18.71 8.77 2.27
CA LEU A 288 -19.60 7.69 2.74
C LEU A 288 -20.42 8.16 3.94
N ALA A 289 -19.78 8.75 4.95
CA ALA A 289 -20.48 9.25 6.13
C ALA A 289 -21.50 10.35 5.80
N GLN A 290 -21.27 11.17 4.78
CA GLN A 290 -22.21 12.19 4.33
C GLN A 290 -23.40 11.60 3.57
N THR A 291 -23.15 10.60 2.70
CA THR A 291 -24.15 10.10 1.74
C THR A 291 -24.94 8.89 2.25
N ASP A 292 -24.46 8.19 3.28
CA ASP A 292 -25.13 7.05 3.86
C ASP A 292 -25.55 7.32 5.32
N GLU A 293 -26.85 7.47 5.55
CA GLU A 293 -27.45 7.75 6.86
C GLU A 293 -27.19 6.65 7.89
N ARG A 294 -26.89 5.41 7.45
CA ARG A 294 -26.60 4.26 8.31
C ARG A 294 -25.30 4.41 9.09
N ILE A 295 -24.39 5.27 8.63
CA ILE A 295 -23.11 5.53 9.29
C ILE A 295 -23.30 6.57 10.39
N ARG A 296 -22.89 6.26 11.61
CA ARG A 296 -23.00 7.11 12.79
C ARG A 296 -21.89 8.15 12.90
N GLY A 297 -20.68 7.83 12.43
CA GLY A 297 -19.50 8.71 12.46
C GLY A 297 -18.33 8.16 11.65
N ALA A 298 -17.31 8.98 11.43
CA ALA A 298 -16.12 8.62 10.65
C ALA A 298 -14.81 8.90 11.40
N VAL A 299 -13.85 7.99 11.27
CA VAL A 299 -12.47 8.16 11.71
C VAL A 299 -11.58 8.29 10.47
N LEU A 300 -10.73 9.31 10.45
CA LEU A 300 -9.76 9.54 9.38
C LEU A 300 -8.35 9.36 9.97
N LEU A 301 -7.69 8.25 9.59
CA LEU A 301 -6.34 7.89 10.01
C LEU A 301 -5.34 8.32 8.93
N ALA A 302 -4.39 9.20 9.28
CA ALA A 302 -3.38 9.70 8.34
C ALA A 302 -4.02 10.20 7.03
N ALA A 303 -4.95 11.15 7.17
CA ALA A 303 -5.82 11.57 6.08
C ALA A 303 -5.14 12.61 5.16
N PRO A 304 -4.93 12.32 3.87
CA PRO A 304 -4.41 13.32 2.95
C PRO A 304 -5.44 14.45 2.78
N SER A 305 -5.01 15.70 2.96
CA SER A 305 -5.79 16.87 2.58
C SER A 305 -5.53 17.26 1.12
N GLN A 306 -4.36 16.87 0.60
CA GLN A 306 -3.96 17.14 -0.78
C GLN A 306 -4.32 16.00 -1.75
N PRO A 307 -4.46 16.29 -3.06
CA PRO A 307 -4.68 15.27 -4.06
C PRO A 307 -3.56 14.22 -4.09
N LEU A 308 -3.93 12.95 -4.33
CA LEU A 308 -3.03 11.80 -4.28
C LEU A 308 -1.77 11.98 -5.15
N HIS A 309 -1.92 12.56 -6.34
CA HIS A 309 -0.79 12.80 -7.26
C HIS A 309 0.18 13.87 -6.76
N ARG A 310 -0.28 14.86 -5.98
CA ARG A 310 0.58 15.85 -5.33
C ARG A 310 1.27 15.27 -4.10
N ALA A 311 0.55 14.48 -3.30
CA ALA A 311 1.16 13.72 -2.20
C ALA A 311 2.28 12.79 -2.70
N TYR A 312 2.13 12.18 -3.89
CA TYR A 312 3.17 11.37 -4.51
C TYR A 312 4.42 12.17 -4.90
N VAL A 313 4.25 13.33 -5.54
CA VAL A 313 5.38 14.24 -5.84
C VAL A 313 6.12 14.63 -4.55
N ARG A 314 5.38 14.95 -3.49
CA ARG A 314 5.96 15.24 -2.17
C ARG A 314 6.76 14.06 -1.62
N GLN A 315 6.25 12.84 -1.71
CA GLN A 315 6.96 11.64 -1.26
C GLN A 315 8.26 11.40 -2.05
N LEU A 316 8.28 11.68 -3.36
CA LEU A 316 9.52 11.60 -4.15
C LEU A 316 10.54 12.67 -3.72
N ARG A 317 10.09 13.90 -3.49
CA ARG A 317 10.95 14.97 -2.95
C ARG A 317 11.48 14.64 -1.56
N TYR A 318 10.66 14.01 -0.71
CA TYR A 318 11.11 13.51 0.59
C TYR A 318 12.25 12.50 0.41
N PHE A 319 12.10 11.52 -0.47
CA PHE A 319 13.20 10.58 -0.74
C PHE A 319 14.45 11.30 -1.24
N ALA A 320 14.31 12.22 -2.20
CA ALA A 320 15.44 13.02 -2.67
C ALA A 320 16.14 13.79 -1.54
N SER A 321 15.40 14.25 -0.52
CA SER A 321 15.97 14.96 0.64
C SER A 321 16.76 14.06 1.60
N LEU A 322 16.61 12.74 1.52
CA LEU A 322 17.35 11.78 2.33
C LEU A 322 18.74 11.48 1.77
N ASP A 323 19.01 11.87 0.52
CA ASP A 323 20.30 11.70 -0.12
C ASP A 323 21.18 12.93 0.16
N ASN A 324 22.48 12.71 0.44
CA ASN A 324 23.41 13.81 0.70
C ASN A 324 23.66 14.68 -0.54
N GLU A 325 23.48 14.11 -1.73
CA GLU A 325 23.70 14.77 -3.02
C GLU A 325 22.53 14.48 -3.97
N PRO A 326 22.15 15.41 -4.86
CA PRO A 326 21.08 15.19 -5.82
C PRO A 326 21.35 13.99 -6.74
N VAL A 327 20.39 13.08 -6.83
CA VAL A 327 20.41 11.95 -7.78
C VAL A 327 19.65 12.34 -9.05
N GLU A 328 20.33 12.40 -10.20
CA GLU A 328 19.74 12.81 -11.49
C GLU A 328 18.48 12.02 -11.84
N ALA A 329 18.51 10.69 -11.70
CA ALA A 329 17.36 9.84 -11.96
C ALA A 329 16.15 10.15 -11.05
N MET A 330 16.39 10.60 -9.82
CA MET A 330 15.32 11.05 -8.92
C MET A 330 14.74 12.39 -9.38
N GLN A 331 15.58 13.33 -9.85
CA GLN A 331 15.12 14.61 -10.38
C GLN A 331 14.27 14.43 -11.66
N GLU A 332 14.70 13.55 -12.58
CA GLU A 332 13.90 13.18 -13.75
C GLU A 332 12.55 12.56 -13.35
N LEU A 333 12.56 11.69 -12.34
CA LEU A 333 11.34 11.06 -11.83
C LEU A 333 10.38 12.08 -11.19
N ILE A 334 10.91 13.04 -10.42
CA ILE A 334 10.13 14.14 -9.83
C ILE A 334 9.51 15.00 -10.93
N ALA A 335 10.30 15.41 -11.93
CA ALA A 335 9.83 16.25 -13.03
C ALA A 335 8.73 15.56 -13.86
N GLU A 336 8.87 14.26 -14.13
CA GLU A 336 7.82 13.50 -14.82
C GLU A 336 6.58 13.34 -13.93
N ALA A 337 6.75 13.10 -12.63
CA ALA A 337 5.62 13.02 -11.70
C ALA A 337 4.86 14.36 -11.60
N GLU A 338 5.57 15.49 -11.59
CA GLU A 338 5.00 16.83 -11.63
C GLU A 338 4.21 17.09 -12.90
N LYS A 339 4.78 16.76 -14.06
CA LYS A 339 4.10 16.89 -15.35
C LYS A 339 2.79 16.09 -15.39
N LYS A 340 2.79 14.85 -14.89
CA LYS A 340 1.59 14.02 -14.82
C LYS A 340 0.58 14.54 -13.80
N ALA A 341 1.07 15.06 -12.67
CA ALA A 341 0.25 15.72 -11.67
C ALA A 341 -0.47 16.97 -12.24
N ASP A 342 0.24 17.80 -13.00
CA ASP A 342 -0.33 18.96 -13.68
C ASP A 342 -1.38 18.55 -14.73
N ALA A 343 -1.10 17.49 -15.50
CA ALA A 343 -2.07 16.92 -16.43
C ALA A 343 -3.35 16.45 -15.71
N ALA A 344 -3.20 15.76 -14.57
CA ALA A 344 -4.35 15.37 -13.76
C ALA A 344 -5.11 16.60 -13.25
N ASP A 345 -4.42 17.63 -12.73
CA ASP A 345 -5.06 18.84 -12.20
C ASP A 345 -5.81 19.67 -13.25
N SER A 346 -5.38 19.62 -14.50
CA SER A 346 -6.06 20.33 -15.59
C SER A 346 -7.49 19.84 -15.86
N GLY A 347 -7.83 18.61 -15.43
CA GLY A 347 -9.10 17.96 -15.76
C GLY A 347 -9.27 17.68 -17.26
N GLN A 348 -8.20 17.84 -18.07
CA GLN A 348 -8.24 17.53 -19.49
C GLN A 348 -8.17 16.01 -19.69
N VAL A 349 -9.04 15.49 -20.57
CA VAL A 349 -9.01 14.08 -20.96
C VAL A 349 -7.68 13.77 -21.63
N THR A 350 -6.86 12.98 -20.96
CA THR A 350 -5.54 12.55 -21.38
C THR A 350 -5.45 11.03 -21.34
N ALA A 351 -4.50 10.45 -22.09
CA ALA A 351 -4.31 9.00 -22.05
C ALA A 351 -3.78 8.59 -20.68
N ALA A 352 -4.23 7.44 -20.16
CA ALA A 352 -3.87 6.97 -18.83
C ALA A 352 -2.34 6.91 -18.58
N LYS A 353 -1.55 6.60 -19.62
CA LYS A 353 -0.07 6.60 -19.56
C LYS A 353 0.54 7.97 -19.23
N ASP A 354 -0.15 9.05 -19.61
CA ASP A 354 0.26 10.45 -19.41
C ASP A 354 -0.29 11.00 -18.08
N LEU A 355 -1.03 10.18 -17.34
CA LEU A 355 -1.56 10.47 -16.02
C LEU A 355 -0.80 9.68 -14.93
N PRO A 356 -0.86 10.11 -13.67
CA PRO A 356 -0.15 9.45 -12.59
C PRO A 356 -0.57 7.98 -12.48
N PHE A 357 0.38 7.12 -12.13
CA PHE A 357 0.18 5.68 -11.93
C PHE A 357 -0.41 4.88 -13.11
N GLY A 358 -0.60 5.48 -14.28
CA GLY A 358 -1.28 4.81 -15.39
C GLY A 358 -2.80 4.69 -15.21
N LEU A 359 -3.40 5.46 -14.29
CA LEU A 359 -4.85 5.42 -14.03
C LEU A 359 -5.61 6.31 -15.02
N PRO A 360 -6.82 5.91 -15.44
CA PRO A 360 -7.58 6.66 -16.43
C PRO A 360 -8.11 7.99 -15.89
N ALA A 361 -8.43 8.93 -16.78
CA ALA A 361 -9.00 10.24 -16.43
C ALA A 361 -10.25 10.12 -15.52
N SER A 362 -11.13 9.15 -15.79
CA SER A 362 -12.30 8.84 -14.96
C SER A 362 -11.98 8.60 -13.48
N TYR A 363 -10.82 8.00 -13.17
CA TYR A 363 -10.37 7.83 -11.79
C TYR A 363 -10.03 9.19 -11.16
N TRP A 364 -9.26 10.01 -11.86
CA TRP A 364 -8.83 11.33 -11.41
C TRP A 364 -9.97 12.35 -11.30
N ASP A 365 -10.97 12.24 -12.16
CA ASP A 365 -12.19 13.03 -12.06
C ASP A 365 -12.96 12.61 -10.81
N SER A 366 -13.21 11.30 -10.64
CA SER A 366 -13.98 10.78 -9.51
C SER A 366 -13.34 11.06 -8.14
N ILE A 367 -12.01 11.01 -8.02
CA ILE A 367 -11.33 11.33 -6.75
C ILE A 367 -11.36 12.83 -6.44
N ARG A 368 -11.35 13.69 -7.47
CA ARG A 368 -11.48 15.15 -7.30
C ARG A 368 -12.88 15.54 -6.87
N GLU A 369 -13.89 14.86 -7.41
CA GLU A 369 -15.29 15.04 -7.03
C GLU A 369 -15.58 14.70 -5.56
N LEU A 370 -14.77 13.82 -4.93
CA LEU A 370 -14.95 13.49 -3.51
C LEU A 370 -14.72 14.69 -2.58
N ASP A 371 -13.82 15.63 -2.95
CA ASP A 371 -13.44 16.81 -2.16
C ASP A 371 -13.37 16.49 -0.64
N PRO A 372 -12.41 15.67 -0.18
CA PRO A 372 -12.43 15.10 1.18
C PRO A 372 -12.51 16.19 2.26
N VAL A 373 -11.74 17.27 2.09
CA VAL A 373 -11.69 18.39 3.03
C VAL A 373 -13.01 19.16 3.04
N GLY A 374 -13.54 19.55 1.88
CA GLY A 374 -14.81 20.28 1.80
C GLY A 374 -16.01 19.43 2.22
N THR A 375 -15.99 18.13 1.95
CA THR A 375 -17.00 17.15 2.39
C THR A 375 -16.99 17.01 3.91
N ALA A 376 -15.82 16.81 4.52
CA ALA A 376 -15.66 16.76 5.98
C ALA A 376 -16.07 18.07 6.65
N GLN A 377 -15.74 19.23 6.07
CA GLN A 377 -16.16 20.53 6.59
C GLN A 377 -17.68 20.66 6.72
N LYS A 378 -18.43 20.10 5.77
CA LYS A 378 -19.90 20.12 5.74
C LYS A 378 -20.54 19.00 6.56
N LEU A 379 -19.77 17.96 6.92
CA LEU A 379 -20.28 16.81 7.64
C LEU A 379 -20.72 17.20 9.06
N LYS A 380 -21.97 16.85 9.39
CA LYS A 380 -22.56 17.09 10.73
C LYS A 380 -22.39 15.91 11.69
N LYS A 381 -22.00 14.74 11.17
CA LYS A 381 -21.75 13.54 11.98
C LYS A 381 -20.43 13.67 12.74
N PRO A 382 -20.29 13.04 13.90
CA PRO A 382 -19.02 13.03 14.64
C PRO A 382 -17.86 12.52 13.79
N MET A 383 -16.70 13.16 13.95
CA MET A 383 -15.45 12.80 13.32
C MET A 383 -14.30 12.69 14.33
N LEU A 384 -13.37 11.76 14.07
CA LEU A 384 -12.08 11.66 14.74
C LEU A 384 -10.97 11.66 13.69
N LEU A 385 -10.00 12.57 13.80
CA LEU A 385 -8.84 12.65 12.93
C LEU A 385 -7.59 12.36 13.74
N LEU A 386 -6.85 11.34 13.32
CA LEU A 386 -5.61 10.92 13.96
C LEU A 386 -4.45 11.01 12.97
N GLN A 387 -3.29 11.44 13.44
CA GLN A 387 -2.07 11.60 12.63
C GLN A 387 -0.83 11.16 13.43
N GLY A 388 0.13 10.52 12.78
CA GLY A 388 1.46 10.28 13.35
C GLY A 388 2.43 11.39 13.00
N SER A 389 3.28 11.85 13.95
CA SER A 389 4.22 12.96 13.73
C SER A 389 5.39 12.61 12.80
N ARG A 390 5.74 11.32 12.66
CA ARG A 390 6.80 10.83 11.76
C ARG A 390 6.28 10.42 10.37
N ASP A 391 5.01 10.69 10.07
CA ASP A 391 4.42 10.31 8.80
C ASP A 391 4.95 11.18 7.65
N TYR A 392 5.78 10.58 6.79
CA TYR A 392 6.33 11.25 5.61
C TYR A 392 5.40 11.17 4.37
N GLN A 393 4.35 10.37 4.43
CA GLN A 393 3.43 10.16 3.31
C GLN A 393 2.27 11.14 3.34
N VAL A 394 1.73 11.37 4.54
CA VAL A 394 0.71 12.36 4.87
C VAL A 394 1.26 13.16 6.03
N THR A 395 1.73 14.38 5.75
CA THR A 395 2.63 15.09 6.67
C THR A 395 1.86 16.01 7.60
N VAL A 396 2.46 16.30 8.76
CA VAL A 396 1.90 17.31 9.66
C VAL A 396 1.96 18.69 8.98
N GLU A 397 3.05 18.98 8.28
CA GLU A 397 3.35 20.27 7.69
C GLU A 397 2.42 20.64 6.52
N ASP A 398 1.94 19.65 5.77
CA ASP A 398 1.12 19.88 4.58
C ASP A 398 -0.35 19.47 4.77
N ASP A 399 -0.59 18.30 5.36
CA ASP A 399 -1.93 17.72 5.44
C ASP A 399 -2.64 18.09 6.74
N TRP A 400 -1.96 17.92 7.89
CA TRP A 400 -2.56 18.20 9.20
C TRP A 400 -2.95 19.65 9.38
N VAL A 401 -2.11 20.60 8.96
CA VAL A 401 -2.39 22.05 9.06
C VAL A 401 -3.72 22.40 8.38
N GLU A 402 -4.02 21.80 7.23
CA GLU A 402 -5.29 22.04 6.53
C GLU A 402 -6.48 21.44 7.28
N TRP A 403 -6.32 20.23 7.83
CA TRP A 403 -7.35 19.62 8.66
C TRP A 403 -7.62 20.41 9.94
N GLU A 404 -6.59 20.90 10.62
CA GLU A 404 -6.72 21.76 11.80
C GLU A 404 -7.42 23.07 11.46
N ARG A 405 -7.06 23.70 10.33
CA ARG A 405 -7.72 24.92 9.84
C ARG A 405 -9.22 24.71 9.59
N VAL A 406 -9.60 23.56 9.03
CA VAL A 406 -10.98 23.29 8.59
C VAL A 406 -11.86 22.71 9.70
N LEU A 407 -11.29 21.84 10.55
CA LEU A 407 -12.04 21.06 11.54
C LEU A 407 -11.71 21.43 12.99
N GLY A 408 -10.61 22.13 13.27
CA GLY A 408 -10.15 22.38 14.65
C GLY A 408 -11.12 23.16 15.54
N ASN A 409 -12.06 23.91 14.94
CA ASN A 409 -13.11 24.64 15.66
C ASN A 409 -14.48 23.97 15.60
N LYS A 410 -14.59 22.78 15.01
CA LYS A 410 -15.88 22.07 14.92
C LYS A 410 -16.13 21.29 16.20
N ASP A 411 -17.34 21.44 16.73
CA ASP A 411 -17.82 20.73 17.93
C ASP A 411 -18.00 19.22 17.69
N ASN A 412 -18.20 18.81 16.43
CA ASN A 412 -18.33 17.43 16.02
C ASN A 412 -17.03 16.81 15.49
N ALA A 413 -15.86 17.41 15.71
CA ALA A 413 -14.57 16.85 15.29
C ALA A 413 -13.56 16.84 16.44
N ARG A 414 -12.89 15.70 16.63
CA ARG A 414 -11.72 15.58 17.52
C ARG A 414 -10.47 15.31 16.68
N LEU A 415 -9.41 16.05 16.96
CA LEU A 415 -8.14 15.99 16.23
C LEU A 415 -7.03 15.63 17.22
N ARG A 416 -6.18 14.65 16.89
CA ARG A 416 -4.96 14.35 17.65
C ARG A 416 -3.78 13.93 16.77
N VAL A 417 -2.61 14.52 17.05
CA VAL A 417 -1.31 14.04 16.56
C VAL A 417 -0.66 13.19 17.64
N PHE A 418 -0.10 12.04 17.26
CA PHE A 418 0.68 11.17 18.14
C PHE A 418 2.17 11.31 17.83
N GLU A 419 2.92 11.63 18.88
CA GLU A 419 4.37 11.83 18.78
C GLU A 419 5.11 10.52 18.53
N GLY A 420 6.06 10.53 17.60
CA GLY A 420 6.90 9.38 17.28
C GLY A 420 6.22 8.27 16.47
N LEU A 421 4.97 8.43 16.06
CA LEU A 421 4.26 7.45 15.23
C LEU A 421 4.41 7.76 13.74
N ASP A 422 4.60 6.71 12.93
CA ASP A 422 4.66 6.80 11.47
C ASP A 422 3.27 6.75 10.79
N HIS A 423 3.25 6.63 9.46
CA HIS A 423 2.03 6.51 8.65
C HIS A 423 1.13 5.32 9.01
N CYS A 424 1.70 4.26 9.58
CA CYS A 424 0.99 3.06 10.03
C CYS A 424 0.64 3.14 11.53
N PHE A 425 0.87 4.29 12.17
CA PHE A 425 0.69 4.52 13.62
C PHE A 425 1.60 3.65 14.49
N ILE A 426 2.77 3.30 13.98
CA ILE A 426 3.75 2.47 14.67
C ILE A 426 4.85 3.38 15.21
N LYS A 427 5.22 3.12 16.46
CA LYS A 427 6.27 3.90 17.12
C LYS A 427 7.63 3.59 16.50
N GLY A 428 8.36 4.64 16.17
CA GLY A 428 9.74 4.52 15.72
C GLY A 428 10.57 5.73 16.11
N GLU A 429 11.82 5.72 15.71
CA GLU A 429 12.81 6.76 16.04
C GLU A 429 13.37 7.38 14.76
N GLY A 430 13.81 8.64 14.86
CA GLY A 430 14.44 9.35 13.75
C GLY A 430 13.54 9.48 12.51
N ILE A 431 14.18 9.56 11.35
CA ILE A 431 13.53 9.69 10.04
C ILE A 431 12.77 8.41 9.71
N SER A 432 11.49 8.52 9.34
CA SER A 432 10.72 7.35 8.91
C SER A 432 10.99 7.01 7.46
N THR A 433 11.16 5.71 7.18
CA THR A 433 11.47 5.21 5.84
C THR A 433 10.65 3.96 5.52
N PRO A 434 10.53 3.57 4.24
CA PRO A 434 9.99 2.27 3.85
C PRO A 434 10.52 1.07 4.67
N ALA A 435 11.81 1.11 5.05
CA ALA A 435 12.45 0.02 5.78
C ALA A 435 11.87 -0.21 7.18
N ASP A 436 11.25 0.81 7.80
CA ASP A 436 10.64 0.71 9.13
C ASP A 436 9.53 -0.37 9.13
N TYR A 437 8.83 -0.54 8.01
CA TYR A 437 7.70 -1.47 7.92
C TYR A 437 8.10 -2.92 7.78
N ASP A 438 9.36 -3.22 7.45
CA ASP A 438 9.89 -4.60 7.43
C ASP A 438 10.35 -5.08 8.82
N VAL A 439 10.24 -4.21 9.83
CA VAL A 439 10.47 -4.54 11.23
C VAL A 439 9.11 -4.84 11.87
N PRO A 440 8.93 -5.99 12.53
CA PRO A 440 7.69 -6.27 13.26
C PRO A 440 7.41 -5.17 14.28
N GLY A 441 6.24 -4.57 14.16
CA GLY A 441 5.73 -3.52 15.03
C GLY A 441 4.20 -3.51 14.94
N ASN A 442 3.57 -2.87 15.91
CA ASN A 442 2.11 -2.79 16.00
C ASN A 442 1.67 -1.34 16.13
N VAL A 443 0.42 -1.08 15.73
CA VAL A 443 -0.25 0.19 16.03
C VAL A 443 -0.14 0.49 17.51
N ASP A 444 0.22 1.72 17.87
CA ASP A 444 0.40 2.10 19.27
C ASP A 444 -0.93 2.00 20.04
N ILE A 445 -0.87 1.50 21.28
CA ILE A 445 -2.06 1.30 22.11
C ILE A 445 -2.82 2.60 22.36
N GLU A 446 -2.15 3.75 22.43
CA GLU A 446 -2.85 5.02 22.63
C GLU A 446 -3.80 5.37 21.46
N VAL A 447 -3.48 4.88 20.26
CA VAL A 447 -4.33 5.04 19.07
C VAL A 447 -5.56 4.16 19.21
N VAL A 448 -5.39 2.90 19.59
CA VAL A 448 -6.48 1.95 19.85
C VAL A 448 -7.40 2.47 20.96
N ASP A 449 -6.84 3.00 22.05
CA ASP A 449 -7.58 3.57 23.17
C ASP A 449 -8.36 4.83 22.77
N ASP A 450 -7.79 5.72 21.93
CA ASP A 450 -8.50 6.90 21.43
C ASP A 450 -9.66 6.50 20.51
N LEU A 451 -9.45 5.50 19.65
CA LEU A 451 -10.51 4.95 18.80
C LEU A 451 -11.64 4.34 19.64
N SER A 452 -11.30 3.48 20.60
CA SER A 452 -12.29 2.76 21.40
C SER A 452 -13.12 3.71 22.26
N ARG A 453 -12.48 4.69 22.90
CA ARG A 453 -13.16 5.74 23.67
C ARG A 453 -14.10 6.57 22.79
N TRP A 454 -13.61 7.06 21.66
CA TRP A 454 -14.42 7.90 20.77
C TRP A 454 -15.64 7.16 20.21
N ILE A 455 -15.49 5.90 19.78
CA ILE A 455 -16.60 5.06 19.30
C ILE A 455 -17.65 4.87 20.40
N SER A 456 -17.20 4.62 21.63
CA SER A 456 -18.07 4.44 22.80
C SER A 456 -18.83 5.72 23.16
N ASP A 457 -18.17 6.87 23.13
CA ASP A 457 -18.76 8.16 23.47
C ASP A 457 -19.85 8.56 22.46
N VAL A 458 -19.55 8.46 21.16
CA VAL A 458 -20.53 8.75 20.10
C VAL A 458 -21.73 7.80 20.16
N GLY A 459 -21.50 6.54 20.54
CA GLY A 459 -22.53 5.52 20.68
C GLY A 459 -23.51 5.74 21.83
N THR A 460 -23.11 6.45 22.89
CA THR A 460 -23.97 6.69 24.08
C THR A 460 -24.69 8.04 24.07
N GLY A 461 -24.51 8.85 23.02
CA GLY A 461 -25.08 10.20 22.94
C GLY A 461 -24.42 11.19 23.90
N ARG A 462 -23.32 10.81 24.57
CA ARG A 462 -22.46 11.75 25.26
C ARG A 462 -21.81 12.64 24.20
N SER A 463 -21.83 13.95 24.46
CA SER A 463 -21.15 14.90 23.59
C SER A 463 -19.69 14.48 23.47
N ALA A 464 -19.22 14.24 22.24
CA ALA A 464 -17.80 14.01 21.94
C ALA A 464 -16.95 15.29 22.13
N SER A 465 -17.40 16.24 22.95
CA SER A 465 -16.75 17.52 23.15
C SER A 465 -15.68 17.44 24.24
N ARG A 466 -14.47 17.78 23.79
CA ARG A 466 -13.22 18.09 24.51
C ARG A 466 -12.56 16.96 25.28
#